data_AF-A0A453C8V0-F1
#
_entry.id   AF-A0A453C8V0-F1
#
_cell.length_a   1.000
_cell.length_b   1.000
_cell.length_c   1.000
_cell.angle_alpha   90.00
_cell.angle_beta   90.00
_cell.angle_gamma   90.00
#
_symmetry.space_group_name_H-M   'P 1'
#
loop_
_entity.id
_entity.type
_entity.pdbx_description
1 polymer ?
#
loop_
_entity_poly.entity_id
_entity_poly.type
_entity_poly.pdbx_seq_one_letter_code
_entity_poly.pdbx_strand_id
1 'polypeptide(L)'
;MAYDMLDAINNGKDSWKVKVRVIRLWDAINLNNNELISLDMILLDEHGTMIHAKVIKHMVNKFRPLIQEGLVYMIANFKVTSAMNFRPVEGDKIINFLHTTKIQEIKGLKNIRIAEQSFMFCSVEVLSTRDGQRMYLSDVIGVASYIGNIEETGTTHGISKIRDIVLRIEDQKVNIRLWGNKVDQIDEDSMVLS
;
A
#
# COMPACT_ATOMS: atom_id res chain seq x y z
N MET A 1 21.63 -19.06 -1.12
CA MET A 1 20.68 -19.39 -2.20
C MET A 1 20.46 -18.13 -3.02
N ALA A 2 20.54 -18.20 -4.35
CA ALA A 2 20.26 -17.05 -5.21
C ALA A 2 18.77 -16.69 -5.20
N TYR A 3 18.48 -15.39 -5.29
CA TYR A 3 17.15 -14.80 -5.47
C TYR A 3 17.29 -13.62 -6.45
N ASP A 4 16.18 -13.26 -7.09
CA ASP A 4 16.06 -12.17 -8.03
C ASP A 4 15.67 -10.86 -7.31
N MET A 5 16.09 -9.73 -7.86
CA MET A 5 15.64 -8.39 -7.47
C MET A 5 14.32 -8.04 -8.16
N LEU A 6 13.51 -7.16 -7.56
CA LEU A 6 12.18 -6.82 -8.09
C LEU A 6 12.24 -6.04 -9.41
N ASP A 7 13.30 -5.28 -9.66
CA ASP A 7 13.52 -4.59 -10.93
C ASP A 7 13.70 -5.56 -12.11
N ALA A 8 14.36 -6.69 -11.86
CA ALA A 8 14.70 -7.71 -12.85
C ALA A 8 13.51 -8.62 -13.22
N ILE A 9 12.48 -8.72 -12.38
CA ILE A 9 11.35 -9.60 -12.66
C ILE A 9 10.52 -9.09 -13.84
N ASN A 10 10.00 -10.02 -14.64
CA ASN A 10 9.21 -9.72 -15.82
C ASN A 10 8.23 -10.86 -16.15
N ASN A 11 7.42 -10.68 -17.19
CA ASN A 11 6.41 -11.63 -17.63
C ASN A 11 6.95 -12.76 -18.53
N GLY A 12 8.27 -12.84 -18.73
CA GLY A 12 8.90 -13.80 -19.65
C GLY A 12 9.20 -15.18 -19.03
N LYS A 13 9.15 -15.32 -17.70
CA LYS A 13 9.26 -16.62 -17.02
C LYS A 13 8.23 -16.74 -15.90
N ASP A 14 7.78 -17.97 -15.65
CA ASP A 14 6.72 -18.29 -14.67
C ASP A 14 7.27 -18.66 -13.28
N SER A 15 8.59 -18.67 -13.09
CA SER A 15 9.22 -18.99 -11.81
C SER A 15 10.30 -17.96 -11.46
N TRP A 16 9.91 -17.05 -10.57
CA TRP A 16 10.78 -16.08 -9.91
C TRP A 16 10.94 -16.46 -8.44
N LYS A 17 12.02 -16.00 -7.82
CA LYS A 17 12.23 -16.13 -6.37
C LYS A 17 12.80 -14.83 -5.82
N VAL A 18 12.10 -14.16 -4.92
CA VAL A 18 12.48 -12.84 -4.40
C VAL A 18 12.59 -12.86 -2.88
N LYS A 19 13.46 -11.99 -2.36
CA LYS A 19 13.60 -11.72 -0.92
C LYS A 19 13.07 -10.32 -0.64
N VAL A 20 11.98 -10.23 0.10
CA VAL A 20 11.22 -8.98 0.23
C VAL A 20 10.65 -8.80 1.64
N ARG A 21 10.48 -7.56 2.07
CA ARG A 21 9.66 -7.19 3.22
C ARG A 21 8.23 -6.87 2.76
N VAL A 22 7.23 -7.30 3.51
CA VAL A 22 5.85 -6.84 3.35
C VAL A 22 5.71 -5.53 4.10
N ILE A 23 5.68 -4.39 3.42
CA ILE A 23 5.65 -3.08 4.09
C ILE A 23 4.22 -2.53 4.29
N ARG A 24 3.25 -3.07 3.56
CA ARG A 24 1.81 -2.80 3.70
C ARG A 24 1.02 -4.06 3.37
N LEU A 25 -0.05 -4.33 4.11
CA LEU A 25 -0.96 -5.45 3.89
C LEU A 25 -2.41 -5.03 4.14
N TRP A 26 -3.32 -5.22 3.18
CA TRP A 26 -4.72 -4.82 3.34
C TRP A 26 -5.69 -5.72 2.56
N ASP A 27 -6.96 -5.72 2.99
CA ASP A 27 -8.04 -6.32 2.22
C ASP A 27 -8.56 -5.32 1.17
N ALA A 28 -8.49 -5.70 -0.11
CA ALA A 28 -9.17 -5.01 -1.18
C ALA A 28 -10.64 -5.44 -1.18
N ILE A 29 -11.54 -4.52 -0.84
CA ILE A 29 -12.98 -4.77 -0.69
C ILE A 29 -13.74 -4.09 -1.83
N ASN A 30 -14.72 -4.79 -2.40
CA ASN A 30 -15.68 -4.20 -3.32
C ASN A 30 -16.69 -3.36 -2.52
N LEU A 31 -16.67 -2.04 -2.71
CA LEU A 31 -17.51 -1.12 -1.95
C LEU A 31 -19.01 -1.33 -2.18
N ASN A 32 -19.43 -1.88 -3.33
CA ASN A 32 -20.85 -2.04 -3.66
C ASN A 32 -21.54 -3.17 -2.88
N ASN A 33 -20.80 -4.24 -2.57
CA ASN A 33 -21.36 -5.44 -1.90
C ASN A 33 -20.56 -5.87 -0.67
N ASN A 34 -19.55 -5.09 -0.29
CA ASN A 34 -18.65 -5.35 0.84
C ASN A 34 -17.91 -6.70 0.77
N GLU A 35 -17.75 -7.27 -0.43
CA GLU A 35 -17.04 -8.53 -0.60
C GLU A 35 -15.53 -8.34 -0.78
N LEU A 36 -14.75 -9.24 -0.19
CA LEU A 36 -13.31 -9.35 -0.41
C LEU A 36 -13.00 -9.68 -1.88
N ILE A 37 -12.15 -8.87 -2.51
CA ILE A 37 -11.61 -9.07 -3.86
C ILE A 37 -10.27 -9.82 -3.77
N SER A 38 -9.37 -9.32 -2.92
CA SER A 38 -8.02 -9.86 -2.73
C SER A 38 -7.40 -9.35 -1.44
N LEU A 39 -6.38 -10.08 -0.96
CA LEU A 39 -5.41 -9.59 0.01
C LEU A 39 -4.25 -8.97 -0.77
N ASP A 40 -4.13 -7.66 -0.67
CA ASP A 40 -3.15 -6.85 -1.40
C ASP A 40 -2.01 -6.46 -0.47
N MET A 41 -0.81 -6.31 -1.04
CA MET A 41 0.39 -5.96 -0.28
C MET A 41 1.41 -5.19 -1.12
N ILE A 42 2.23 -4.37 -0.46
CA ILE A 42 3.42 -3.79 -1.07
C ILE A 42 4.64 -4.56 -0.58
N LEU A 43 5.44 -5.03 -1.52
CA LEU A 43 6.70 -5.72 -1.29
C LEU A 43 7.87 -4.79 -1.56
N LEU A 44 8.87 -4.82 -0.70
CA LEU A 44 10.09 -4.01 -0.78
C LEU A 44 11.33 -4.93 -0.78
N ASP A 45 12.24 -4.74 -1.73
CA ASP A 45 13.52 -5.44 -1.77
C ASP A 45 14.69 -4.62 -1.20
N GLU A 46 15.90 -5.17 -1.26
CA GLU A 46 17.10 -4.51 -0.74
C GLU A 46 17.64 -3.37 -1.61
N HIS A 47 17.15 -3.22 -2.85
CA HIS A 47 17.45 -2.08 -3.71
C HIS A 47 16.48 -0.91 -3.47
N GLY A 48 15.48 -1.09 -2.59
CA GLY A 48 14.43 -0.10 -2.36
C GLY A 48 13.32 -0.15 -3.41
N THR A 49 13.31 -1.16 -4.28
CA THR A 49 12.27 -1.32 -5.29
C THR A 49 10.99 -1.78 -4.62
N MET A 50 9.89 -1.07 -4.87
CA MET A 50 8.57 -1.45 -4.42
C MET A 50 7.77 -2.12 -5.54
N ILE A 51 6.99 -3.14 -5.19
CA ILE A 51 6.02 -3.71 -6.13
C ILE A 51 4.72 -4.09 -5.41
N HIS A 52 3.61 -3.87 -6.10
CA HIS A 52 2.31 -4.39 -5.66
C HIS A 52 2.28 -5.91 -5.87
N ALA A 53 1.80 -6.65 -4.88
CA ALA A 53 1.45 -8.05 -4.98
C ALA A 53 0.04 -8.32 -4.45
N LYS A 54 -0.62 -9.36 -4.96
CA LYS A 54 -1.96 -9.74 -4.49
C LYS A 54 -2.20 -11.25 -4.42
N VAL A 55 -3.05 -11.62 -3.47
CA VAL A 55 -3.66 -12.94 -3.33
C VAL A 55 -5.15 -12.81 -3.58
N ILE A 56 -5.65 -13.40 -4.66
CA ILE A 56 -7.08 -13.36 -5.00
C ILE A 56 -7.95 -14.11 -3.96
N LYS A 57 -9.19 -13.63 -3.77
CA LYS A 57 -10.17 -14.07 -2.74
C LYS A 57 -10.09 -15.54 -2.35
N HIS A 58 -10.18 -16.45 -3.33
CA HIS A 58 -10.26 -17.89 -3.06
C HIS A 58 -8.96 -18.52 -2.50
N MET A 59 -7.83 -17.81 -2.58
CA MET A 59 -6.55 -18.24 -1.99
C MET A 59 -6.21 -17.51 -0.68
N VAL A 60 -6.98 -16.51 -0.27
CA VAL A 60 -6.67 -15.69 0.90
C VAL A 60 -6.56 -16.54 2.17
N ASN A 61 -7.49 -17.49 2.37
CA ASN A 61 -7.47 -18.38 3.54
C ASN A 61 -6.18 -19.23 3.64
N LYS A 62 -5.56 -19.55 2.50
CA LYS A 62 -4.29 -20.29 2.47
C LYS A 62 -3.10 -19.42 2.88
N PHE A 63 -3.05 -18.18 2.39
CA PHE A 63 -1.84 -17.35 2.49
C PHE A 63 -1.87 -16.34 3.63
N ARG A 64 -3.05 -15.82 4.02
CA ARG A 64 -3.19 -14.84 5.10
C ARG A 64 -2.51 -15.27 6.41
N PRO A 65 -2.63 -16.53 6.89
CA PRO A 65 -1.94 -16.95 8.11
C PRO A 65 -0.41 -16.97 8.01
N LEU A 66 0.15 -16.93 6.79
CA LEU A 66 1.58 -17.02 6.52
C LEU A 66 2.25 -15.64 6.34
N ILE A 67 1.44 -14.58 6.22
CA ILE A 67 1.91 -13.24 5.83
C ILE A 67 1.54 -12.26 6.92
N GLN A 68 2.54 -11.52 7.38
CA GLN A 68 2.40 -10.46 8.35
C GLN A 68 3.16 -9.23 7.85
N GLU A 69 2.54 -8.06 8.02
CA GLU A 69 3.19 -6.78 7.74
C GLU A 69 4.43 -6.59 8.61
N GLY A 70 5.47 -5.96 8.04
CA GLY A 70 6.77 -5.70 8.66
C GLY A 70 7.79 -6.84 8.54
N LEU A 71 7.35 -8.08 8.29
CA LEU A 71 8.23 -9.25 8.23
C LEU A 71 8.85 -9.45 6.84
N VAL A 72 9.96 -10.18 6.81
CA VAL A 72 10.73 -10.48 5.60
C VAL A 72 10.54 -11.93 5.18
N TYR A 73 10.32 -12.12 3.88
CA TYR A 73 9.98 -13.40 3.28
C TYR A 73 10.86 -13.71 2.08
N MET A 74 11.09 -15.01 1.88
CA MET A 74 11.45 -15.56 0.59
C MET A 74 10.15 -16.01 -0.10
N ILE A 75 9.84 -15.43 -1.26
CA ILE A 75 8.62 -15.72 -2.03
C ILE A 75 9.04 -16.29 -3.38
N ALA A 76 8.47 -17.41 -3.79
CA ALA A 76 8.79 -18.06 -5.06
C ALA A 76 7.54 -18.61 -5.77
N ASN A 77 7.66 -18.87 -7.08
CA ASN A 77 6.59 -19.43 -7.93
C ASN A 77 5.35 -18.55 -7.98
N PHE A 78 5.52 -17.31 -8.42
CA PHE A 78 4.44 -16.35 -8.62
C PHE A 78 4.44 -15.85 -10.07
N LYS A 79 3.32 -15.25 -10.50
CA LYS A 79 3.17 -14.71 -11.85
C LYS A 79 3.31 -13.18 -11.86
N VAL A 80 4.10 -12.64 -12.77
CA VAL A 80 4.19 -11.21 -13.01
C VAL A 80 3.28 -10.84 -14.18
N THR A 81 2.44 -9.82 -14.00
CA THR A 81 1.58 -9.26 -15.07
C THR A 81 1.69 -7.74 -15.10
N SER A 82 1.17 -7.12 -16.14
CA SER A 82 1.04 -5.67 -16.17
C SER A 82 0.06 -5.18 -15.10
N ALA A 83 0.40 -4.09 -14.42
CA ALA A 83 -0.45 -3.42 -13.45
C ALA A 83 -1.58 -2.66 -14.18
N MET A 84 -2.78 -2.66 -13.59
CA MET A 84 -3.93 -1.89 -14.10
C MET A 84 -4.05 -0.56 -13.34
N ASN A 85 -5.22 0.09 -13.37
CA ASN A 85 -5.47 1.30 -12.58
C ASN A 85 -5.43 1.02 -11.06
N PHE A 86 -5.44 2.08 -10.25
CA PHE A 86 -5.38 2.06 -8.79
C PHE A 86 -4.09 1.45 -8.23
N ARG A 87 -2.95 1.86 -8.80
CA ARG A 87 -1.64 1.36 -8.42
C ARG A 87 -1.18 2.02 -7.11
N PRO A 88 -0.93 1.24 -6.05
CA PRO A 88 -0.45 1.80 -4.78
C PRO A 88 1.03 2.19 -4.83
N VAL A 89 1.76 1.74 -5.86
CA VAL A 89 3.17 2.07 -6.10
C VAL A 89 3.38 2.40 -7.56
N GLU A 90 4.35 3.27 -7.85
CA GLU A 90 4.74 3.57 -9.22
C GLU A 90 5.47 2.38 -9.83
N GLY A 91 4.76 1.64 -10.69
CA GLY A 91 5.28 0.50 -11.41
C GLY A 91 4.28 0.02 -12.44
N ASP A 92 4.78 -0.62 -13.50
CA ASP A 92 3.96 -1.20 -14.57
C ASP A 92 3.70 -2.70 -14.36
N LYS A 93 4.25 -3.28 -13.29
CA LYS A 93 4.19 -4.70 -12.96
C LYS A 93 3.47 -4.94 -11.63
N ILE A 94 2.78 -6.08 -11.54
CA ILE A 94 2.18 -6.61 -10.31
C ILE A 94 2.49 -8.10 -10.17
N ILE A 95 2.76 -8.53 -8.95
CA ILE A 95 2.92 -9.94 -8.59
C ILE A 95 1.54 -10.55 -8.25
N ASN A 96 1.22 -11.67 -8.87
CA ASN A 96 0.03 -12.44 -8.57
C ASN A 96 0.46 -13.77 -7.98
N PHE A 97 -0.05 -14.07 -6.78
CA PHE A 97 0.19 -15.37 -6.17
C PHE A 97 -0.59 -16.44 -6.94
N LEU A 98 0.02 -17.60 -7.03
CA LEU A 98 -0.51 -18.82 -7.61
C LEU A 98 -0.74 -19.84 -6.49
N HIS A 99 -1.52 -20.88 -6.76
CA HIS A 99 -1.65 -22.00 -5.81
C HIS A 99 -0.30 -22.64 -5.47
N THR A 100 0.66 -22.58 -6.39
CA THR A 100 2.03 -23.11 -6.27
C THR A 100 3.02 -22.14 -5.63
N THR A 101 2.60 -20.91 -5.30
CA THR A 101 3.45 -19.92 -4.63
C THR A 101 3.91 -20.45 -3.28
N LYS A 102 5.21 -20.34 -3.05
CA LYS A 102 5.88 -20.74 -1.81
C LYS A 102 6.30 -19.49 -1.06
N ILE A 103 6.02 -19.46 0.24
CA ILE A 103 6.39 -18.36 1.15
C ILE A 103 7.14 -18.97 2.32
N GLN A 104 8.28 -18.39 2.65
CA GLN A 104 9.06 -18.76 3.82
C GLN A 104 9.50 -17.49 4.54
N GLU A 105 9.03 -17.31 5.77
CA GLU A 105 9.50 -16.23 6.64
C GLU A 105 10.99 -16.41 6.95
N ILE A 106 11.73 -15.31 6.90
CA ILE A 106 13.15 -15.28 7.22
C ILE A 106 13.31 -14.81 8.67
N LYS A 107 13.48 -15.76 9.59
CA LYS A 107 13.63 -15.50 11.03
C LYS A 107 15.08 -15.23 11.43
N GLY A 108 15.27 -14.40 12.47
CA GLY A 108 16.51 -14.32 13.24
C GLY A 108 17.74 -13.72 12.53
N LEU A 109 17.57 -13.05 11.39
CA LEU A 109 18.68 -12.37 10.72
C LEU A 109 18.99 -11.03 11.41
N LYS A 110 20.18 -10.93 12.01
CA LYS A 110 20.68 -9.67 12.60
C LYS A 110 21.03 -8.58 11.57
N ASN A 111 21.10 -8.92 10.28
CA ASN A 111 21.58 -8.04 9.20
C ASN A 111 20.60 -8.00 8.01
N ILE A 112 19.30 -7.80 8.25
CA ILE A 112 18.35 -7.53 7.17
C ILE A 112 18.61 -6.11 6.65
N ARG A 113 19.04 -5.99 5.39
CA ARG A 113 19.33 -4.70 4.72
C ARG A 113 18.13 -4.06 4.01
N ILE A 114 16.97 -4.69 4.10
CA ILE A 114 15.72 -4.15 3.53
C ILE A 114 15.18 -3.11 4.51
N ALA A 115 14.77 -1.93 4.03
CA ALA A 115 14.21 -0.86 4.85
C ALA A 115 12.81 -1.24 5.39
N GLU A 116 12.41 -0.70 6.55
CA GLU A 116 11.12 -1.05 7.20
C GLU A 116 9.92 -0.44 6.49
N GLN A 117 10.14 0.73 5.90
CA GLN A 117 9.15 1.50 5.18
C GLN A 117 9.83 2.14 3.96
N SER A 118 9.03 2.48 2.96
CA SER A 118 9.44 3.25 1.80
C SER A 118 8.25 4.10 1.36
N PHE A 119 8.54 5.31 0.87
CA PHE A 119 7.55 6.29 0.47
C PHE A 119 8.00 6.95 -0.83
N MET A 120 7.05 7.26 -1.70
CA MET A 120 7.27 8.03 -2.93
C MET A 120 6.51 9.36 -2.85
N PHE A 121 7.06 10.27 -2.06
CA PHE A 121 6.43 11.57 -1.83
C PHE A 121 6.29 12.35 -3.14
N CYS A 122 5.09 12.85 -3.39
CA CYS A 122 4.77 13.67 -4.55
C CYS A 122 4.71 15.15 -4.17
N SER A 123 5.18 16.02 -5.07
CA SER A 123 4.96 17.46 -4.93
C SER A 123 3.50 17.82 -5.19
N VAL A 124 3.09 19.03 -4.81
CA VAL A 124 1.71 19.48 -5.01
C VAL A 124 1.36 19.65 -6.49
N GLU A 125 2.34 19.97 -7.34
CA GLU A 125 2.17 20.00 -8.79
C GLU A 125 1.84 18.61 -9.32
N VAL A 126 2.55 17.57 -8.85
CA VAL A 126 2.27 16.18 -9.21
C VAL A 126 0.88 15.76 -8.74
N LEU A 127 0.48 16.12 -7.51
CA LEU A 127 -0.88 15.88 -7.02
C LEU A 127 -1.93 16.53 -7.92
N SER A 128 -1.70 17.78 -8.33
CA SER A 128 -2.61 18.51 -9.22
C SER A 128 -2.76 17.83 -10.58
N THR A 129 -1.67 17.29 -11.14
CA THR A 129 -1.76 16.53 -12.40
C THR A 129 -2.51 15.22 -12.28
N ARG A 130 -2.59 14.65 -11.07
CA ARG A 130 -3.31 13.40 -10.78
C ARG A 130 -4.76 13.62 -10.40
N ASP A 131 -5.22 14.87 -10.27
CA ASP A 131 -6.61 15.14 -9.92
C ASP A 131 -7.58 14.56 -10.97
N GLY A 132 -8.62 13.89 -10.49
CA GLY A 132 -9.55 13.12 -11.31
C GLY A 132 -8.96 11.86 -11.98
N GLN A 133 -7.65 11.60 -11.87
CA GLN A 133 -7.02 10.40 -12.40
C GLN A 133 -7.12 9.25 -11.40
N ARG A 134 -7.21 8.01 -11.93
CA ARG A 134 -7.35 6.79 -11.12
C ARG A 134 -6.16 5.86 -11.21
N MET A 135 -5.05 6.33 -11.80
CA MET A 135 -3.94 5.44 -12.13
C MET A 135 -3.05 5.15 -10.91
N TYR A 136 -2.71 6.17 -10.13
CA TYR A 136 -1.75 6.07 -9.02
C TYR A 136 -2.34 6.58 -7.72
N LEU A 137 -2.01 5.93 -6.61
CA LEU A 137 -2.08 6.53 -5.28
C LEU A 137 -0.84 7.41 -5.05
N SER A 138 -0.97 8.42 -4.19
CA SER A 138 0.08 9.39 -3.93
C SER A 138 0.45 9.38 -2.46
N ASP A 139 1.75 9.30 -2.16
CA ASP A 139 2.26 9.56 -0.83
C ASP A 139 2.48 11.06 -0.67
N VAL A 140 2.02 11.61 0.45
CA VAL A 140 2.17 13.02 0.80
C VAL A 140 2.72 13.16 2.20
N ILE A 141 3.57 14.16 2.40
CA ILE A 141 4.10 14.54 3.70
C ILE A 141 4.05 16.06 3.82
N GLY A 142 3.63 16.54 4.97
CA GLY A 142 3.50 17.96 5.24
C GLY A 142 3.18 18.22 6.70
N VAL A 143 3.26 19.49 7.10
CA VAL A 143 2.91 19.92 8.44
C VAL A 143 1.41 20.12 8.50
N ALA A 144 0.72 19.41 9.38
CA ALA A 144 -0.69 19.68 9.60
C ALA A 144 -0.86 21.12 10.12
N SER A 145 -1.68 21.91 9.44
CA SER A 145 -1.90 23.33 9.73
C SER A 145 -3.33 23.65 10.16
N TYR A 146 -4.24 22.69 9.95
CA TYR A 146 -5.61 22.72 10.44
C TYR A 146 -6.13 21.28 10.53
N ILE A 147 -6.85 20.98 11.61
CA ILE A 147 -7.65 19.76 11.77
C ILE A 147 -9.08 20.22 12.04
N GLY A 148 -10.00 19.83 11.19
CA GLY A 148 -11.42 20.16 11.34
C GLY A 148 -12.14 19.23 12.32
N ASN A 149 -13.38 19.61 12.63
CA ASN A 149 -14.29 18.77 13.40
C ASN A 149 -14.66 17.51 12.61
N ILE A 150 -15.07 16.48 13.34
CA ILE A 150 -15.69 15.30 12.74
C ILE A 150 -17.12 15.67 12.35
N GLU A 151 -17.45 15.45 11.08
CA GLU A 151 -18.77 15.70 10.51
C GLU A 151 -19.35 14.40 9.94
N GLU A 152 -20.65 14.41 9.62
CA GLU A 152 -21.33 13.30 8.96
C GLU A 152 -21.81 13.70 7.57
N THR A 153 -21.73 12.77 6.62
CA THR A 153 -22.18 12.98 5.24
C THR A 153 -22.93 11.77 4.72
N GLY A 154 -23.91 12.01 3.84
CA GLY A 154 -24.67 10.96 3.16
C GLY A 154 -23.89 10.37 1.99
N THR A 155 -23.81 9.05 1.91
CA THR A 155 -23.22 8.31 0.78
C THR A 155 -24.25 7.34 0.19
N THR A 156 -23.92 6.74 -0.96
CA THR A 156 -24.73 5.66 -1.55
C THR A 156 -24.89 4.44 -0.65
N HIS A 157 -24.04 4.31 0.39
CA HIS A 157 -24.03 3.21 1.35
C HIS A 157 -24.53 3.63 2.75
N GLY A 158 -25.12 4.82 2.88
CA GLY A 158 -25.60 5.36 4.16
C GLY A 158 -24.73 6.51 4.68
N ILE A 159 -24.89 6.83 5.97
CA ILE A 159 -24.18 7.93 6.62
C ILE A 159 -22.74 7.50 6.91
N SER A 160 -21.76 8.36 6.62
CA SER A 160 -20.35 8.17 6.93
C SER A 160 -19.79 9.38 7.65
N LYS A 161 -18.85 9.16 8.56
CA LYS A 161 -18.09 10.24 9.19
C LYS A 161 -16.99 10.73 8.25
N ILE A 162 -16.76 12.04 8.25
CA ILE A 162 -15.68 12.70 7.53
C ILE A 162 -14.94 13.66 8.45
N ARG A 163 -13.67 13.93 8.11
CA ARG A 163 -12.87 14.94 8.80
C ARG A 163 -11.85 15.54 7.84
N ASP A 164 -11.87 16.86 7.72
CA ASP A 164 -10.95 17.58 6.84
C ASP A 164 -9.70 18.03 7.59
N ILE A 165 -8.55 17.90 6.94
CA ILE A 165 -7.24 18.29 7.43
C ILE A 165 -6.56 19.10 6.34
N VAL A 166 -5.82 20.13 6.74
CA VAL A 166 -5.00 20.90 5.79
C VAL A 166 -3.53 20.65 6.11
N LEU A 167 -2.84 19.98 5.20
CA LEU A 167 -1.40 19.89 5.23
C LEU A 167 -0.79 21.11 4.54
N ARG A 168 0.25 21.66 5.16
CA ARG A 168 1.18 22.59 4.52
C ARG A 168 2.34 21.77 3.97
N ILE A 169 2.45 21.74 2.65
CA ILE A 169 3.55 21.11 1.92
C ILE A 169 4.32 22.26 1.28
N GLU A 170 5.52 22.54 1.80
CA GLU A 170 6.26 23.77 1.49
C GLU A 170 5.39 25.02 1.76
N ASP A 171 5.18 25.88 0.76
CA ASP A 171 4.35 27.09 0.88
C ASP A 171 2.90 26.85 0.44
N GLN A 172 2.54 25.62 0.06
CA GLN A 172 1.24 25.27 -0.50
C GLN A 172 0.37 24.54 0.52
N LYS A 173 -0.96 24.75 0.44
CA LYS A 173 -1.96 24.08 1.28
C LYS A 173 -2.67 22.99 0.50
N VAL A 174 -2.70 21.80 1.06
CA VAL A 174 -3.40 20.64 0.50
C VAL A 174 -4.47 20.19 1.48
N ASN A 175 -5.72 20.12 1.00
CA ASN A 175 -6.84 19.59 1.78
C ASN A 175 -6.89 18.06 1.64
N ILE A 176 -7.00 17.37 2.78
CA ILE A 176 -7.14 15.92 2.88
C ILE A 176 -8.42 15.63 3.66
N ARG A 177 -9.27 14.76 3.11
CA ARG A 177 -10.47 14.27 3.77
C ARG A 177 -10.29 12.84 4.25
N LEU A 178 -10.40 12.63 5.56
CA LEU A 178 -10.51 11.31 6.18
C LEU A 178 -11.96 10.83 6.15
N TRP A 179 -12.14 9.52 6.08
CA TRP A 179 -13.46 8.88 5.97
C TRP A 179 -13.61 7.72 6.97
N GLY A 180 -14.84 7.51 7.44
CA GLY A 180 -15.22 6.36 8.25
C GLY A 180 -14.42 6.27 9.55
N ASN A 181 -13.88 5.10 9.86
CA ASN A 181 -13.09 4.87 11.08
C ASN A 181 -11.73 5.56 11.09
N LYS A 182 -11.32 6.21 9.99
CA LYS A 182 -10.06 6.96 9.93
C LYS A 182 -10.14 8.32 10.59
N VAL A 183 -11.34 8.89 10.75
CA VAL A 183 -11.52 10.22 11.35
C VAL A 183 -11.04 10.30 12.81
N ASP A 184 -11.10 9.17 13.52
CA ASP A 184 -10.72 9.03 14.93
C ASP A 184 -9.22 8.70 15.10
N GLN A 185 -8.45 8.54 14.02
CA GLN A 185 -7.02 8.17 14.09
C GLN A 185 -6.07 9.36 14.30
N ILE A 186 -6.62 10.57 14.46
CA ILE A 186 -5.85 11.80 14.65
C ILE A 186 -6.36 12.50 15.90
N ASP A 187 -5.48 12.59 16.89
CA ASP A 187 -5.73 13.31 18.13
C ASP A 187 -5.62 14.82 17.90
N GLU A 188 -6.63 15.58 18.32
CA GLU A 188 -6.59 17.06 18.28
C GLU A 188 -5.43 17.63 19.11
N ASP A 189 -5.07 16.93 20.19
CA ASP A 189 -3.99 17.30 21.10
C ASP A 189 -2.60 17.20 20.46
N SER A 190 -2.45 16.56 19.30
CA SER A 190 -1.19 16.50 18.57
C SER A 190 -0.80 17.83 17.89
N MET A 191 -1.70 18.83 17.91
CA MET A 191 -1.43 20.21 17.46
C MET A 191 -1.06 21.17 18.60
N VAL A 192 -1.04 20.72 19.85
CA VAL A 192 -0.86 21.59 21.01
C VAL A 192 0.51 21.35 21.66
N LEU A 193 1.41 22.33 21.47
CA LEU A 193 2.68 22.62 22.14
C LEU A 193 3.93 21.92 21.55
N SER A 194 5.05 22.61 21.27
CA SER A 194 5.59 23.90 21.77
C SER A 194 6.27 24.71 20.68
#